data_AF-A0A9E3CZG8-F1
#
_entry.id   AF-A0A9E3CZG8-F1
#
_cell.length_a   1.000
_cell.length_b   1.000
_cell.length_c   1.000
_cell.angle_alpha   90.00
_cell.angle_beta   90.00
_cell.angle_gamma   90.00
#
_symmetry.space_group_name_H-M   'P 1'
#
loop_
_entity.id
_entity.type
_entity.pdbx_description
1 polymer ?
#
loop_
_entity_poly.entity_id
_entity_poly.type
_entity_poly.pdbx_seq_one_letter_code
_entity_poly.pdbx_strand_id
1 'polypeptide(L)' 'MGYNDALIAAHALSVNAALVSADAEFARVPGLNLENWLEP' A
#
# COMPACT_ATOMS: atom_id res chain seq x y z
N MET A 1 3.12 7.98 8.17
CA MET A 1 3.30 6.55 7.96
C MET A 1 3.29 5.96 9.35
N GLY A 2 2.34 5.09 9.63
CA GLY A 2 2.32 4.24 10.81
C GLY A 2 3.58 3.36 10.89
N TYR A 3 3.86 2.88 12.10
CA TYR A 3 5.08 2.10 12.41
C TYR A 3 5.26 0.88 11.50
N ASN A 4 4.15 0.24 11.08
CA ASN A 4 4.18 -0.95 10.25
C ASN A 4 3.96 -0.70 8.75
N ASP A 5 3.62 0.52 8.33
CA ASP A 5 3.25 0.81 6.93
C ASP A 5 4.39 0.47 5.98
N ALA A 6 5.63 0.78 6.38
CA ALA A 6 6.81 0.44 5.61
C ALA A 6 6.97 -1.08 5.44
N LEU A 7 6.68 -1.87 6.48
CA LEU A 7 6.77 -3.34 6.43
C LEU A 7 5.65 -3.95 5.60
N ILE A 8 4.43 -3.42 5.71
CA ILE A 8 3.26 -3.84 4.92
C ILE A 8 3.53 -3.57 3.43
N ALA A 9 3.97 -2.35 3.09
CA ALA A 9 4.27 -1.96 1.71
C ALA A 9 5.45 -2.76 1.14
N ALA A 10 6.51 -2.98 1.92
CA ALA A 10 7.65 -3.79 1.50
C ALA A 10 7.26 -5.25 1.24
N HIS A 11 6.36 -5.82 2.05
CA HIS A 11 5.86 -7.17 1.82
C HIS A 11 5.03 -7.24 0.53
N ALA A 12 4.07 -6.33 0.34
CA ALA A 12 3.25 -6.30 -0.87
C ALA A 12 4.11 -6.16 -2.16
N LEU A 13 5.14 -5.32 -2.11
CA LEU A 13 6.12 -5.17 -3.19
C LEU A 13 6.90 -6.46 -3.46
N SER A 14 7.36 -7.15 -2.42
CA SER A 14 8.21 -8.33 -2.59
C SER A 14 7.48 -9.52 -3.21
N VAL A 15 6.16 -9.59 -3.02
CA VAL A 15 5.30 -10.62 -3.63
C VAL A 15 4.51 -10.12 -4.84
N ASN A 16 4.73 -8.87 -5.27
CA ASN A 16 4.00 -8.21 -6.35
C ASN A 16 2.46 -8.30 -6.19
N ALA A 17 1.98 -8.05 -4.97
CA ALA A 17 0.56 -8.08 -4.63
C ALA A 17 -0.06 -6.67 -4.65
N ALA A 18 -1.36 -6.60 -4.92
CA ALA A 18 -2.15 -5.41 -4.64
C ALA A 18 -2.30 -5.21 -3.13
N LEU A 19 -2.04 -3.99 -2.64
CA LEU A 19 -2.39 -3.57 -1.29
C LEU A 19 -3.73 -2.84 -1.35
N VAL A 20 -4.77 -3.42 -0.73
CA VAL A 20 -6.08 -2.78 -0.62
C VAL A 20 -6.12 -1.96 0.68
N SER A 21 -6.19 -0.64 0.58
CA SER A 21 -6.24 0.26 1.75
C SER A 21 -6.82 1.63 1.37
N ALA A 22 -7.55 2.25 2.29
CA ALA A 22 -8.05 3.62 2.17
C ALA A 22 -7.09 4.67 2.78
N ASP A 23 -5.94 4.23 3.29
CA ASP A 23 -4.92 5.13 3.84
C ASP A 23 -4.04 5.70 2.73
N ALA A 24 -4.16 7.01 2.51
CA ALA A 24 -3.43 7.74 1.48
C ALA A 24 -1.91 7.78 1.72
N GLU A 25 -1.40 7.42 2.90
CA GLU A 25 0.03 7.36 3.17
C GLU A 25 0.76 6.32 2.30
N PHE A 26 0.09 5.22 1.95
CA PHE A 26 0.65 4.19 1.07
C PHE A 26 0.91 4.68 -0.36
N ALA A 27 0.20 5.71 -0.82
CA ALA A 27 0.41 6.29 -2.15
C ALA A 27 1.79 6.94 -2.32
N ARG A 28 2.52 7.16 -1.21
CA ARG A 28 3.90 7.68 -1.22
C ARG A 28 4.95 6.63 -1.54
N VAL A 29 4.60 5.34 -1.57
CA VAL A 29 5.53 4.24 -1.86
C VAL A 29 5.62 4.00 -3.37
N PRO A 30 6.77 4.30 -4.02
CA PRO A 30 6.89 4.13 -5.46
C PRO A 30 6.76 2.65 -5.87
N GLY A 31 5.94 2.39 -6.91
CA GLY A 31 5.75 1.04 -7.46
C GLY A 31 4.79 0.15 -6.67
N LEU A 32 4.23 0.62 -5.56
CA LEU A 32 3.21 -0.11 -4.83
C LEU A 32 1.89 -0.10 -5.61
N ASN A 33 1.34 -1.28 -5.90
CA ASN A 33 -0.01 -1.40 -6.46
C ASN A 33 -1.04 -1.18 -5.35
N LEU A 34 -1.52 0.06 -5.20
CA LEU A 34 -2.48 0.45 -4.16
C LEU A 34 -3.89 0.55 -4.74
N GLU A 35 -4.84 -0.12 -4.09
CA GLU A 35 -6.26 -0.07 -4.45
C GLU A 35 -7.08 0.50 -3.29
N ASN A 36 -7.90 1.51 -3.59
CA ASN A 36 -8.87 2.05 -2.63
C ASN A 36 -10.29 1.67 -3.05
N TRP A 37 -10.89 0.68 -2.40
CA TRP A 37 -12.23 0.19 -2.72
C TRP A 37 -13.37 1.05 -2.18
N LEU A 38 -13.07 2.13 -1.46
CA LEU A 38 -14.08 3.11 -1.04
C LEU A 38 -14.32 4.18 -2.12
N GLU A 39 -13.41 4.29 -3.09
CA GLU A 39 -13.56 5.15 -4.26
C GLU A 39 -14.20 4.35 -5.41
N PRO A 40 -15.11 4.97 -6.19
CA PRO A 40 -15.81 4.30 -7.30
C PRO A 40 -14.90 3.97 -8.49
#